data_AF-A0AAW0CIG0-F1
#
_entry.id   AF-A0AAW0CIG0-F1
#
_cell.length_a   1.000
_cell.length_b   1.000
_cell.length_c   1.000
_cell.angle_alpha   90.00
_cell.angle_beta   90.00
_cell.angle_gamma   90.00
#
_symmetry.space_group_name_H-M   'P 1'
#
loop_
_entity.id
_entity.type
_entity.pdbx_description
1 polymer ?
#
loop_
_entity_poly.entity_id
_entity_poly.type
_entity_poly.pdbx_seq_one_letter_code
_entity_poly.pdbx_strand_id
1 'polypeptide(L)'
;MQWAPEIMYDLTTYGCIAAILVLAAILTKLLSSHVQSNSQYPPGPPKRLFFGNLGEIPRKKPWLAYTEWAKMYGDVMYLKFMKDDVIVLSSIDVARDLFDKRSRVYSGRPNENIATV
;
A
#
# COMPACT_ATOMS: atom_id res chain seq x y z
N MET A 1 28.83 12.78 -52.51
CA MET A 1 27.53 13.06 -51.86
C MET A 1 27.19 11.90 -50.92
N GLN A 2 27.85 11.86 -49.76
CA GLN A 2 27.54 10.95 -48.66
C GLN A 2 26.97 11.85 -47.55
N TRP A 3 25.67 12.14 -47.62
CA TRP A 3 24.99 12.87 -46.57
C TRP A 3 24.80 11.93 -45.38
N ALA A 4 25.16 12.45 -44.20
CA ALA A 4 25.41 11.72 -42.97
C ALA A 4 24.18 10.96 -42.46
N PRO A 5 24.14 9.61 -42.55
CA PRO A 5 23.21 8.82 -41.75
C PRO A 5 23.56 8.93 -40.25
N GLU A 6 24.71 9.54 -39.94
CA GLU A 6 25.31 9.54 -38.62
C GLU A 6 24.60 10.41 -37.58
N ILE A 7 24.00 11.50 -38.00
CA ILE A 7 23.44 12.48 -37.05
C ILE A 7 21.98 12.13 -36.70
N MET A 8 21.34 11.28 -37.52
CA MET A 8 19.90 10.98 -37.39
C MET A 8 19.61 9.86 -36.38
N TYR A 9 20.55 8.93 -36.18
CA TYR A 9 20.43 7.92 -35.13
C TYR A 9 20.67 8.49 -33.74
N ASP A 10 21.44 9.57 -33.60
CA ASP A 10 21.73 10.19 -32.30
C ASP A 10 20.45 10.69 -31.63
N LEU A 11 19.66 11.52 -32.30
CA LEU A 11 18.45 12.10 -31.70
C LEU A 11 17.40 11.03 -31.33
N THR A 12 17.28 9.99 -32.15
CA THR A 12 16.32 8.89 -31.92
C THR A 12 16.82 7.93 -30.83
N THR A 13 18.12 7.62 -30.77
CA THR A 13 18.69 6.81 -29.70
C THR A 13 18.66 7.52 -28.35
N TYR A 14 18.98 8.82 -28.27
CA TYR A 14 18.87 9.58 -27.03
C TYR A 14 17.43 9.65 -26.52
N GLY A 15 16.43 9.76 -27.42
CA GLY A 15 15.02 9.69 -27.06
C GLY A 15 14.60 8.34 -26.46
N CYS A 16 15.04 7.24 -27.06
CA CYS A 16 14.78 5.89 -26.55
C CYS A 16 15.44 5.66 -25.18
N ILE A 17 16.68 6.11 -25.00
CA ILE A 17 17.40 5.99 -23.72
C ILE A 17 16.67 6.78 -22.62
N ALA A 18 16.25 8.02 -22.91
CA ALA A 18 15.49 8.82 -21.97
C ALA A 18 14.15 8.16 -21.60
N ALA A 19 13.43 7.60 -22.57
CA ALA A 19 12.18 6.88 -22.33
C ALA A 19 12.38 5.65 -21.44
N ILE A 20 13.43 4.85 -21.69
CA ILE A 20 13.76 3.67 -20.87
C ILE A 20 14.12 4.07 -19.44
N LEU A 21 14.90 5.14 -19.25
CA LEU A 21 15.25 5.66 -17.93
C LEU A 21 14.03 6.14 -17.15
N VAL A 22 13.10 6.85 -17.82
CA VAL A 22 11.82 7.27 -17.21
C VAL A 22 10.98 6.06 -16.83
N LEU A 23 10.88 5.07 -17.70
CA LEU A 23 10.09 3.86 -17.46
C LEU A 23 10.69 3.03 -16.30
N ALA A 24 12.01 2.91 -16.23
CA ALA A 24 12.72 2.28 -15.12
C ALA A 24 12.57 3.08 -13.80
N ALA A 25 12.61 4.41 -13.85
CA ALA A 25 12.37 5.27 -12.69
C ALA A 25 10.93 5.14 -12.15
N ILE A 26 9.95 5.02 -13.05
CA ILE A 26 8.56 4.74 -12.69
C ILE A 26 8.45 3.35 -12.07
N LEU A 27 9.02 2.32 -12.71
CA LEU A 27 8.98 0.95 -12.21
C LEU A 27 9.62 0.82 -10.83
N THR A 28 10.79 1.44 -10.62
CA THR A 28 11.49 1.45 -9.33
C THR A 28 10.71 2.21 -8.27
N LYS A 29 10.04 3.33 -8.58
CA LYS A 29 9.13 3.98 -7.62
C LYS A 29 7.92 3.11 -7.28
N LEU A 30 7.32 2.44 -8.26
CA LEU A 30 6.18 1.55 -8.04
C LEU A 30 6.58 0.38 -7.12
N LEU A 31 7.70 -0.28 -7.41
CA LEU A 31 8.25 -1.37 -6.61
C LEU A 31 8.73 -0.89 -5.22
N SER A 32 9.36 0.28 -5.14
CA SER A 32 9.85 0.84 -3.87
C SER A 32 8.71 1.34 -2.98
N SER A 33 7.59 1.81 -3.54
CA SER A 33 6.40 2.15 -2.74
C SER A 33 5.79 0.94 -2.01
N HIS A 34 6.06 -0.27 -2.50
CA HIS A 34 5.68 -1.52 -1.85
C HIS A 34 6.60 -1.89 -0.68
N VAL A 35 7.86 -1.43 -0.70
CA VAL A 35 8.91 -1.79 0.27
C VAL A 35 9.15 -0.68 1.30
N GLN A 36 8.78 0.57 1.02
CA GLN A 36 8.83 1.67 1.99
C GLN A 36 7.66 1.60 2.99
N SER A 37 7.60 0.48 3.70
CA SER A 37 7.08 0.40 5.06
C SER A 37 7.97 1.28 5.94
N ASN A 38 7.61 2.54 6.06
CA ASN A 38 8.17 3.44 7.07
C ASN A 38 8.05 2.73 8.43
N SER A 39 9.19 2.56 9.11
CA SER A 39 9.52 1.61 10.18
C SER A 39 8.64 1.63 11.45
N GLN A 40 7.47 2.26 11.43
CA GLN A 40 6.57 2.40 12.58
C GLN A 40 5.25 1.65 12.41
N TYR A 41 4.89 1.23 11.19
CA TYR A 41 3.63 0.54 10.94
C TYR A 41 3.87 -0.86 10.38
N PRO A 42 3.02 -1.84 10.76
CA PRO A 42 3.09 -3.17 10.22
C PRO A 42 2.83 -3.15 8.70
N PRO A 43 3.30 -4.18 7.96
CA PRO A 43 3.06 -4.30 6.52
C PRO A 43 1.57 -4.25 6.18
N GLY A 44 1.20 -3.75 5.01
CA GLY A 44 -0.20 -3.66 4.61
C GLY A 44 -0.38 -3.34 3.13
N PRO A 45 -1.59 -3.55 2.60
CA PRO A 45 -1.89 -3.32 1.20
C PRO A 45 -1.60 -1.87 0.78
N PRO A 46 -1.08 -1.65 -0.45
CA PRO A 46 -0.60 -0.36 -0.90
C PRO A 46 -1.68 0.72 -0.82
N LYS A 47 -1.33 1.86 -0.22
CA LYS A 47 -2.25 2.97 0.03
C LYS A 47 -2.52 3.68 -1.31
N ARG A 48 -3.78 3.73 -1.77
CA ARG A 48 -4.12 4.59 -2.93
C ARG A 48 -4.14 6.05 -2.50
N LEU A 49 -3.66 6.93 -3.38
CA LEU A 49 -3.37 8.34 -3.07
C LEU A 49 -4.57 9.15 -2.53
N PHE A 50 -5.83 8.81 -2.90
CA PHE A 50 -7.02 9.59 -2.52
C PHE A 50 -7.99 8.88 -1.57
N PHE A 51 -8.18 7.55 -1.67
CA PHE A 51 -9.14 6.80 -0.85
C PHE A 51 -8.49 5.77 0.08
N GLY A 52 -7.16 5.68 0.10
CA GLY A 52 -6.47 4.61 0.82
C GLY A 52 -6.91 3.23 0.32
N ASN A 53 -7.28 2.34 1.25
CA ASN A 53 -7.68 0.96 0.96
C ASN A 53 -9.20 0.76 0.92
N LEU A 54 -10.00 1.80 1.15
CA LEU A 54 -11.47 1.70 1.23
C LEU A 54 -12.12 1.19 -0.06
N GLY A 55 -11.56 1.51 -1.22
CA GLY A 55 -12.12 1.10 -2.51
C GLY A 55 -11.99 -0.40 -2.80
N GLU A 56 -11.12 -1.11 -2.10
CA GLU A 56 -10.87 -2.55 -2.29
C GLU A 56 -11.65 -3.41 -1.27
N ILE A 57 -12.27 -2.78 -0.27
CA ILE A 57 -13.02 -3.49 0.77
C ILE A 57 -14.44 -3.73 0.27
N PRO A 58 -14.87 -4.99 0.12
CA PRO A 58 -16.23 -5.28 -0.28
C PRO A 58 -17.20 -4.86 0.83
N ARG A 59 -18.26 -4.13 0.46
CA ARG A 59 -19.34 -3.74 1.39
C ARG A 59 -20.01 -4.94 2.05
N LYS A 60 -20.13 -6.04 1.30
CA LYS A 60 -20.62 -7.32 1.80
C LYS A 60 -19.44 -8.17 2.24
N LYS A 61 -19.39 -8.52 3.52
CA LYS A 61 -18.37 -9.41 4.12
C LYS A 61 -16.93 -8.88 4.03
N PRO A 62 -16.63 -7.69 4.60
CA PRO A 62 -15.28 -7.12 4.57
C PRO A 62 -14.21 -8.01 5.21
N TRP A 63 -14.60 -8.86 6.17
CA TRP A 63 -13.70 -9.82 6.82
C TRP A 63 -13.09 -10.85 5.86
N LEU A 64 -13.74 -11.16 4.73
CA LEU A 64 -13.17 -12.04 3.71
C LEU A 64 -11.94 -11.40 3.05
N ALA A 65 -12.05 -10.12 2.67
CA ALA A 65 -10.93 -9.38 2.12
C ALA A 65 -9.79 -9.26 3.14
N TYR A 66 -10.11 -9.01 4.42
CA TYR A 66 -9.10 -8.99 5.47
C TYR A 66 -8.39 -10.34 5.63
N THR A 67 -9.13 -11.44 5.50
CA THR A 67 -8.55 -12.80 5.59
C THR A 67 -7.62 -13.08 4.41
N GLU A 68 -7.96 -12.62 3.21
CA GLU A 68 -7.10 -12.74 2.03
C GLU A 68 -5.84 -11.88 2.17
N TRP A 69 -5.98 -10.65 2.65
CA TRP A 69 -4.84 -9.77 2.94
C TRP A 69 -3.96 -10.30 4.05
N ALA A 70 -4.51 -10.93 5.08
CA ALA A 70 -3.73 -11.56 6.14
C ALA A 70 -2.78 -12.65 5.59
N LYS A 71 -3.22 -13.39 4.56
CA LYS A 71 -2.36 -14.38 3.89
C LYS A 71 -1.21 -13.74 3.11
N MET A 72 -1.36 -12.51 2.62
CA MET A 72 -0.37 -11.81 1.81
C MET A 72 0.57 -10.93 2.64
N TYR A 73 0.05 -10.24 3.64
CA TYR A 73 0.77 -9.24 4.43
C TYR A 73 1.08 -9.69 5.86
N GLY A 74 0.45 -10.76 6.34
CA GLY A 74 0.64 -11.32 7.67
C GLY A 74 -0.48 -11.00 8.67
N ASP A 75 -0.32 -11.50 9.90
CA ASP A 75 -1.36 -11.48 10.92
C ASP A 75 -1.65 -10.10 11.54
N VAL A 76 -0.74 -9.15 11.35
CA VAL A 76 -0.89 -7.77 11.82
C VAL A 76 -0.67 -6.88 10.60
N MET A 77 -1.72 -6.17 10.19
CA MET A 77 -1.67 -5.33 9.01
C MET A 77 -2.18 -3.92 9.26
N TYR A 78 -1.57 -2.95 8.58
CA TYR A 78 -1.97 -1.56 8.63
C TYR A 78 -2.81 -1.18 7.40
N LEU A 79 -3.98 -0.60 7.63
CA LEU A 79 -4.88 -0.07 6.62
C LEU A 79 -5.07 1.43 6.85
N LYS A 80 -5.17 2.19 5.75
CA LYS A 80 -5.52 3.61 5.82
C LYS A 80 -6.91 3.82 5.24
N PHE A 81 -7.84 4.32 6.07
CA PHE A 81 -9.20 4.67 5.69
C PHE A 81 -9.33 6.19 5.60
N MET A 82 -9.00 6.77 4.45
CA MET A 82 -8.94 8.23 4.23
C MET A 82 -8.12 8.97 5.32
N LYS A 83 -8.77 9.38 6.41
CA LYS A 83 -8.19 10.10 7.54
C LYS A 83 -7.83 9.21 8.72
N ASP A 84 -8.43 8.02 8.81
CA ASP A 84 -8.26 7.12 9.93
C ASP A 84 -7.21 6.05 9.62
N ASP A 85 -6.39 5.77 10.63
CA ASP A 85 -5.36 4.75 10.59
C ASP A 85 -5.88 3.53 11.35
N VAL A 86 -5.99 2.39 10.66
CA VAL A 86 -6.61 1.18 11.19
C VAL A 86 -5.60 0.04 11.19
N ILE A 87 -5.48 -0.64 12.32
CA ILE A 87 -4.68 -1.87 12.44
C ILE A 87 -5.64 -3.05 12.49
N VAL A 88 -5.48 -4.00 11.58
CA VAL A 88 -6.26 -5.23 11.57
C VAL A 88 -5.40 -6.37 12.12
N LEU A 89 -5.98 -7.10 13.07
CA LEU A 89 -5.38 -8.24 13.74
C LEU A 89 -6.11 -9.51 13.30
N SER A 90 -5.39 -10.43 12.67
CA SER A 90 -5.93 -11.71 12.20
C SER A 90 -5.58 -12.87 13.14
N SER A 91 -4.55 -12.72 13.98
CA SER A 91 -4.14 -13.73 14.97
C SER A 91 -4.81 -13.52 16.32
N ILE A 92 -5.34 -14.61 16.88
CA ILE A 92 -6.01 -14.59 18.20
C ILE A 92 -5.04 -14.35 19.35
N ASP A 93 -3.79 -14.80 19.23
CA ASP A 93 -2.79 -14.63 20.28
C ASP A 93 -2.37 -13.17 20.40
N VAL A 94 -2.22 -12.48 19.26
CA VAL A 94 -1.94 -11.04 19.22
C VAL A 94 -3.14 -10.24 19.74
N ALA A 95 -4.36 -10.61 19.33
CA ALA A 95 -5.57 -9.97 19.83
C ALA A 95 -5.70 -10.11 21.35
N ARG A 96 -5.39 -11.29 21.91
CA ARG A 96 -5.38 -11.52 23.36
C ARG A 96 -4.31 -10.69 24.06
N ASP A 97 -3.10 -10.59 23.51
CA ASP A 97 -2.03 -9.78 24.13
C ASP A 97 -2.40 -8.29 24.20
N LEU A 98 -3.02 -7.77 23.15
CA LEU A 98 -3.38 -6.35 23.06
C LEU A 98 -4.67 -6.02 23.83
N PHE A 99 -5.74 -6.80 23.65
CA PHE A 99 -7.03 -6.47 24.23
C PHE A 99 -7.24 -7.00 25.64
N ASP A 100 -6.58 -8.10 26.03
CA ASP A 100 -6.73 -8.68 27.37
C ASP A 100 -5.65 -8.14 28.32
N LYS A 101 -4.38 -8.44 28.03
CA LYS A 101 -3.26 -8.05 28.90
C LYS A 101 -3.00 -6.55 28.93
N ARG A 102 -3.28 -5.84 27.83
CA ARG A 102 -3.08 -4.39 27.69
C ARG A 102 -4.38 -3.61 27.51
N SER A 103 -5.50 -4.18 28.00
CA SER A 103 -6.84 -3.59 27.94
C SER A 103 -6.89 -2.11 28.35
N ARG A 104 -6.15 -1.72 29.41
CA ARG A 104 -6.08 -0.33 29.89
C ARG A 104 -5.57 0.67 28.84
N VAL A 105 -4.72 0.24 27.90
CA VAL A 105 -4.15 1.10 26.84
C VAL A 105 -5.04 1.10 25.60
N TYR A 106 -5.64 -0.04 25.25
CA TYR A 106 -6.38 -0.24 23.99
C TYR A 106 -7.91 -0.26 24.12
N SER A 107 -8.46 0.12 25.27
CA SER A 107 -9.92 0.18 25.52
C SER A 107 -10.61 1.44 25.01
N GLY A 108 -9.85 2.38 24.43
CA GLY A 108 -10.40 3.58 23.80
C GLY A 108 -11.33 3.23 22.65
N ARG A 109 -12.55 3.77 22.66
CA ARG A 109 -13.51 3.59 21.58
C ARG A 109 -13.48 4.76 20.61
N PRO A 110 -13.48 4.53 19.29
CA PRO A 110 -13.67 5.61 18.32
C PRO A 110 -15.06 6.24 18.51
N ASN A 111 -15.14 7.56 18.45
CA ASN A 111 -16.42 8.26 18.41
C ASN A 111 -17.03 8.01 17.01
N GLU A 112 -18.16 7.32 16.98
CA GLU A 112 -18.72 6.68 15.81
C GLU A 112 -19.12 7.71 14.72
N ASN A 113 -18.34 7.74 13.63
CA ASN A 113 -18.75 8.25 12.31
C ASN A 113 -18.24 7.31 11.20
N ILE A 114 -17.96 6.04 11.53
CA ILE A 114 -17.60 5.01 10.55
C ILE A 114 -18.92 4.39 10.06
N ALA A 115 -19.74 5.21 9.40
CA ALA A 115 -20.98 4.74 8.80
C ALA A 115 -20.63 3.81 7.64
N THR A 116 -20.98 2.54 7.81
CA THR A 116 -21.63 1.71 6.80
C THR A 116 -22.21 2.54 5.65
N VAL A 117 -21.56 2.51 4.48
CA VAL A 117 -22.12 2.91 3.18
C VAL A 117 -21.92 1.77 2.21
#